data_AF-A0AAW0SZ35-F1
#
_entry.id   AF-A0AAW0SZ35-F1
#
_cell.length_a   1.000
_cell.length_b   1.000
_cell.length_c   1.000
_cell.angle_alpha   90.00
_cell.angle_beta   90.00
_cell.angle_gamma   90.00
#
_symmetry.space_group_name_H-M   'P 1'
#
loop_
_entity.id
_entity.type
_entity.pdbx_description
1 polymer ?
#
loop_
_entity_poly.entity_id
_entity_poly.type
_entity_poly.pdbx_seq_one_letter_code
_entity_poly.pdbx_strand_id
1 'polypeptide(L)'
;MRCCGARRVLSKEGVKEAWLGPLEPPTQTPNKDHVRKKQSLLLPRIISCTFRVLGMHPCTFDRTTHQYTMRWCSPSAWYSLVLLAWLSLLLVTSLVGMVYLFSSDFPKSSGADEMQLLAVLIIVGCLLNAWVNVLCRLLHWRSFCEFINRWMHIASTTDLHPFRRSDIMLFVYVASLIAFLGSVAAMSMSTSSDLFLGAVDLLARLLLLMEDKAPDNVSWKIQVLHVVLAVVVVQIYLVYKLSLFFFVAACHFLYNSLDGWRGQLSRCLEAIWKDNTDSGGGGGGGEADLAQLVNLHYELVQLVRHTERLFSPTLQCFYGTQVVTLCLELYLVAYRVGIGAPFHHLEAAWQLLVIVQTCVVFLFVSLKASRVAEAAENCTDILRRGLPFSASVREKYHFGELVVALTSDRICITGGRFFYINRPFIITVVGAVVSYFVIVLQLKLPFSVCPDGVRLGAWVSASGGRRL
;
A
#
# COMPACT_ATOMS: atom_id res chain seq x y z
N MET A 1 -41.99 10.00 -22.33
CA MET A 1 -41.21 11.14 -22.84
C MET A 1 -41.83 12.44 -22.35
N ARG A 2 -41.23 13.10 -21.36
CA ARG A 2 -41.60 14.47 -20.96
C ARG A 2 -40.30 15.27 -20.84
N CYS A 3 -40.13 16.20 -21.77
CA CYS A 3 -39.04 17.17 -21.78
C CYS A 3 -39.30 18.23 -20.72
N CYS A 4 -38.45 18.30 -19.70
CA CYS A 4 -38.31 19.49 -18.87
C CYS A 4 -37.11 20.30 -19.36
N GLY A 5 -37.41 21.45 -19.96
CA GLY A 5 -36.41 22.45 -20.31
C GLY A 5 -35.87 23.15 -19.06
N ALA A 6 -34.55 23.15 -18.90
CA ALA A 6 -33.86 23.99 -17.93
C ALA A 6 -32.91 24.91 -18.70
N ARG A 7 -33.29 26.19 -18.80
CA ARG A 7 -32.50 27.29 -19.34
C ARG A 7 -31.36 27.57 -18.35
N ARG A 8 -30.11 27.25 -18.69
CA ARG A 8 -28.93 27.71 -17.94
C ARG A 8 -28.42 29.01 -18.53
N VAL A 9 -28.52 30.08 -17.75
CA VAL A 9 -27.71 31.28 -17.92
C VAL A 9 -26.29 30.94 -17.48
N LEU A 10 -25.38 30.81 -18.44
CA LEU A 10 -23.94 30.68 -18.18
C LEU A 10 -23.37 32.09 -17.94
N SER A 11 -23.22 32.47 -16.68
CA SER A 11 -22.29 33.55 -16.30
C SER A 11 -20.86 33.00 -16.39
N LYS A 12 -19.99 33.72 -17.08
CA LYS A 12 -18.63 33.33 -17.48
C LYS A 12 -17.54 33.66 -16.45
N GLU A 13 -17.89 34.02 -15.21
CA GLU A 13 -16.92 34.45 -14.18
C GLU A 13 -16.55 33.38 -13.13
N GLY A 14 -17.11 32.17 -13.22
CA GLY A 14 -16.97 31.14 -12.17
C GLY A 14 -15.76 30.17 -12.28
N VAL A 15 -14.64 30.53 -12.91
CA VAL A 15 -13.50 29.60 -13.09
C VAL A 15 -12.37 29.81 -12.07
N LYS A 16 -12.35 30.92 -11.33
CA LYS A 16 -11.35 31.17 -10.28
C LYS A 16 -11.79 30.84 -8.84
N GLU A 17 -13.08 30.58 -8.60
CA GLU A 17 -13.62 30.28 -7.25
C GLU A 17 -14.01 28.80 -7.04
N ALA A 18 -13.75 27.92 -8.01
CA ALA A 18 -14.06 26.49 -7.88
C ALA A 18 -13.22 25.75 -6.80
N TRP A 19 -12.15 26.39 -6.30
CA TRP A 19 -11.14 25.78 -5.43
C TRP A 19 -11.22 26.23 -3.97
N LEU A 20 -11.87 27.34 -3.70
CA LEU A 20 -12.10 27.89 -2.38
C LEU A 20 -13.62 27.91 -2.19
N GLY A 21 -14.17 27.08 -1.31
CA GLY A 21 -15.48 27.43 -0.75
C GLY A 21 -15.37 28.82 -0.12
N PRO A 22 -16.45 29.62 -0.06
CA PRO A 22 -16.40 30.93 0.59
C PRO A 22 -15.85 30.72 2.00
N LEU A 23 -14.63 31.21 2.22
CA LEU A 23 -14.15 31.53 3.55
C LEU A 23 -15.05 32.67 3.99
N GLU A 24 -16.11 32.36 4.72
CA GLU A 24 -16.84 33.38 5.46
C GLU A 24 -15.81 34.24 6.19
N PRO A 25 -15.81 35.57 6.01
CA PRO A 25 -14.90 36.45 6.71
C PRO A 25 -15.21 36.34 8.21
N PRO A 26 -14.27 35.85 9.05
CA PRO A 26 -14.55 35.72 10.47
C PRO A 26 -14.37 37.07 11.14
N THR A 27 -15.47 37.68 11.57
CA THR A 27 -15.46 38.77 12.56
C THR A 27 -15.21 38.27 13.99
N GLN A 28 -14.96 36.98 14.20
CA GLN A 28 -14.59 36.41 15.49
C GLN A 28 -13.13 35.96 15.50
N THR A 29 -12.41 36.36 16.54
CA THR A 29 -11.02 35.98 16.79
C THR A 29 -10.90 34.45 16.81
N PRO A 30 -9.98 33.86 16.01
CA PRO A 30 -9.91 32.42 15.87
C PRO A 30 -9.45 31.79 17.18
N ASN A 31 -10.37 31.10 17.86
CA ASN A 31 -10.06 30.23 18.98
C ASN A 31 -9.01 29.19 18.52
N LYS A 32 -7.99 28.91 19.35
CA LYS A 32 -6.82 28.06 18.98
C LYS A 32 -7.26 26.68 18.45
N ASP A 33 -8.39 26.17 18.90
CA ASP A 33 -8.96 24.89 18.45
C ASP A 33 -9.42 24.90 16.99
N HIS A 34 -9.82 26.06 16.46
CA HIS A 34 -10.22 26.20 15.06
C HIS A 34 -9.03 26.13 14.10
N VAL A 35 -7.87 26.64 14.50
CA VAL A 35 -6.63 26.56 13.71
C VAL A 35 -6.17 25.10 13.58
N ARG A 36 -6.25 24.32 14.67
CA ARG A 36 -5.88 22.91 14.67
C ARG A 36 -6.81 22.05 13.81
N LYS A 37 -8.11 22.34 13.81
CA LYS A 37 -9.09 21.68 12.92
C LYS A 37 -8.88 22.02 11.43
N LYS A 38 -8.37 23.20 11.08
CA LYS A 38 -8.06 23.54 9.67
C LYS A 38 -6.85 22.77 9.13
N GLN A 39 -5.82 22.53 9.93
CA GLN A 39 -4.62 21.79 9.49
C GLN A 39 -4.91 20.31 9.18
N SER A 40 -5.78 19.65 9.96
CA SER A 40 -6.11 18.23 9.75
C SER A 40 -6.81 17.93 8.42
N LEU A 41 -7.42 18.92 7.77
CA LEU A 41 -8.11 18.78 6.48
C LEU A 41 -7.22 18.93 5.25
N LEU A 42 -5.96 19.37 5.41
CA LEU A 42 -5.03 19.52 4.27
C LEU A 42 -4.59 18.18 3.70
N LEU A 43 -4.35 17.18 4.56
CA LEU A 43 -3.87 15.88 4.14
C LEU A 43 -4.85 15.15 3.19
N PRO A 44 -6.14 14.97 3.52
CA PRO A 44 -7.10 14.36 2.60
C PRO A 44 -7.18 15.09 1.25
N ARG A 45 -6.99 16.41 1.25
CA ARG A 45 -7.00 17.22 0.02
C ARG A 45 -5.79 16.94 -0.85
N ILE A 46 -4.58 16.91 -0.27
CA ILE A 46 -3.36 16.57 -1.02
C ILE A 46 -3.48 15.17 -1.61
N ILE A 47 -3.88 14.19 -0.79
CA ILE A 47 -4.10 12.81 -1.25
C ILE A 47 -5.14 12.77 -2.38
N SER A 48 -6.29 13.43 -2.22
CA SER A 48 -7.33 13.45 -3.25
C SER A 48 -6.84 14.11 -4.55
N CYS A 49 -6.10 15.22 -4.45
CA CYS A 49 -5.51 15.89 -5.61
C CYS A 49 -4.51 15.00 -6.34
N THR A 50 -3.55 14.39 -5.64
CA THR A 50 -2.56 13.49 -6.26
C THR A 50 -3.24 12.32 -6.96
N PHE A 51 -4.28 11.76 -6.34
CA PHE A 51 -5.00 10.63 -6.92
C PHE A 51 -5.84 11.04 -8.13
N ARG A 52 -6.38 12.26 -8.13
CA ARG A 52 -7.13 12.79 -9.26
C ARG A 52 -6.20 13.02 -10.45
N VAL A 53 -5.00 13.58 -10.22
CA VAL A 53 -3.97 13.81 -11.26
C VAL A 53 -3.54 12.50 -11.91
N LEU A 54 -3.57 11.40 -11.17
CA LEU A 54 -3.19 10.07 -11.67
C LEU A 54 -4.37 9.16 -12.02
N GLY A 55 -5.61 9.67 -12.01
CA GLY A 55 -6.77 8.90 -12.47
C GLY A 55 -7.16 7.77 -11.54
N MET A 56 -6.74 7.85 -10.29
CA MET A 56 -7.01 6.85 -9.25
C MET A 56 -8.22 7.20 -8.37
N HIS A 57 -8.89 8.33 -8.63
CA HIS A 57 -10.00 8.85 -7.81
C HIS A 57 -11.24 9.17 -8.67
N PRO A 58 -12.18 8.22 -8.84
CA PRO A 58 -13.36 8.44 -9.67
C PRO A 58 -14.45 9.27 -8.97
N CYS A 59 -14.43 9.42 -7.64
CA CYS A 59 -15.47 10.16 -6.91
C CYS A 59 -15.28 11.69 -7.03
N THR A 60 -16.40 12.42 -7.07
CA THR A 60 -16.47 13.87 -6.98
C THR A 60 -17.15 14.26 -5.66
N PHE A 61 -16.65 15.31 -5.00
CA PHE A 61 -17.29 15.82 -3.79
C PHE A 61 -18.49 16.69 -4.17
N ASP A 62 -19.69 16.32 -3.73
CA ASP A 62 -20.89 17.12 -3.92
C ASP A 62 -21.03 18.10 -2.75
N ARG A 63 -20.93 19.41 -3.05
CA ARG A 63 -21.03 20.47 -2.05
C ARG A 63 -22.41 20.53 -1.40
N THR A 64 -23.46 20.10 -2.09
CA THR A 64 -24.85 20.23 -1.61
C THR A 64 -25.18 19.20 -0.56
N THR A 65 -24.74 17.96 -0.75
CA THR A 65 -24.98 16.85 0.19
C THR A 65 -23.83 16.64 1.17
N HIS A 66 -22.71 17.35 0.98
CA HIS A 66 -21.44 17.11 1.69
C HIS A 66 -20.94 15.65 1.59
N GLN A 67 -21.30 14.97 0.51
CA GLN A 67 -20.93 13.57 0.27
C GLN A 67 -20.15 13.41 -1.03
N TYR A 68 -19.22 12.46 -1.03
CA TYR A 68 -18.57 11.97 -2.23
C TYR A 68 -19.55 11.09 -3.01
N THR A 69 -19.81 11.47 -4.25
CA THR A 69 -20.62 10.71 -5.20
C THR A 69 -19.81 10.45 -6.46
N MET A 70 -20.04 9.32 -7.12
CA MET A 70 -19.46 9.06 -8.43
C MET A 70 -20.48 9.44 -9.50
N ARG A 71 -20.03 10.18 -10.52
CA ARG A 71 -20.79 10.36 -11.76
C ARG A 71 -19.97 9.74 -12.88
N TRP A 72 -20.50 8.75 -13.58
CA TRP A 72 -19.78 8.09 -14.70
C TRP A 72 -19.37 9.07 -15.80
N CYS A 73 -20.16 10.12 -16.01
CA CYS A 73 -19.86 11.21 -16.94
C CYS A 73 -18.87 12.25 -16.38
N SER A 74 -18.30 12.03 -15.20
CA SER A 74 -17.28 12.94 -14.65
C SER A 74 -15.94 12.71 -15.35
N PRO A 75 -15.14 13.78 -15.58
CA PRO A 75 -13.82 13.66 -16.19
C PRO A 75 -12.89 12.71 -15.43
N SER A 76 -13.03 12.64 -14.09
CA SER A 76 -12.25 11.74 -13.24
C SER A 76 -12.57 10.26 -13.48
N ALA A 77 -13.84 9.90 -13.62
CA ALA A 77 -14.23 8.54 -13.93
C ALA A 77 -13.74 8.12 -15.33
N TRP A 78 -13.84 9.03 -16.30
CA TRP A 78 -13.33 8.78 -17.65
C TRP A 78 -11.82 8.59 -17.66
N TYR A 79 -11.08 9.41 -16.91
CA TYR A 79 -9.62 9.28 -16.80
C TYR A 79 -9.21 7.96 -16.12
N SER A 80 -9.94 7.49 -15.10
CA SER A 80 -9.73 6.16 -14.51
C SER A 80 -9.96 5.02 -15.51
N LEU A 81 -10.98 5.13 -16.37
CA LEU A 81 -11.25 4.14 -17.42
C LEU A 81 -10.16 4.13 -18.49
N VAL A 82 -9.71 5.30 -18.92
CA VAL A 82 -8.59 5.45 -19.87
C VAL A 82 -7.31 4.86 -19.27
N LEU A 83 -7.03 5.12 -18.00
CA LEU A 83 -5.90 4.52 -17.30
C LEU A 83 -6.01 3.00 -17.22
N LEU A 84 -7.19 2.45 -16.91
CA LEU A 84 -7.39 1.00 -16.90
C LEU A 84 -7.16 0.39 -18.29
N ALA A 85 -7.71 1.01 -19.33
CA ALA A 85 -7.52 0.56 -20.71
C ALA A 85 -6.03 0.61 -21.12
N TRP A 86 -5.34 1.68 -20.76
CA TRP A 86 -3.89 1.85 -20.98
C TRP A 86 -3.07 0.77 -20.28
N LEU A 87 -3.30 0.54 -18.98
CA LEU A 87 -2.63 -0.52 -18.22
C LEU A 87 -2.96 -1.92 -18.76
N SER A 88 -4.19 -2.14 -19.23
CA SER A 88 -4.59 -3.42 -19.85
C SER A 88 -3.84 -3.66 -21.16
N LEU A 89 -3.70 -2.63 -22.00
CA LEU A 89 -2.94 -2.71 -23.24
C LEU A 89 -1.46 -3.03 -22.96
N LEU A 90 -0.85 -2.34 -21.99
CA LEU A 90 0.52 -2.62 -21.56
C LEU A 90 0.70 -4.04 -21.02
N LEU A 91 -0.29 -4.53 -20.25
CA LEU A 91 -0.24 -5.87 -19.67
C LEU A 91 -0.33 -6.94 -20.76
N VAL A 92 -1.28 -6.80 -21.69
CA VAL A 92 -1.45 -7.73 -22.82
C VAL A 92 -0.21 -7.72 -23.72
N THR A 93 0.30 -6.55 -24.09
CA THR A 93 1.52 -6.44 -24.92
C THR A 93 2.73 -7.05 -24.23
N SER A 94 2.91 -6.80 -22.94
CA SER A 94 3.97 -7.42 -22.15
C SER A 94 3.83 -8.95 -22.08
N LEU A 95 2.61 -9.47 -21.90
CA LEU A 95 2.37 -10.93 -21.86
C LEU A 95 2.63 -11.59 -23.22
N VAL A 96 2.14 -10.99 -24.32
CA VAL A 96 2.42 -11.46 -25.69
C VAL A 96 3.91 -11.44 -25.96
N GLY A 97 4.58 -10.35 -25.59
CA GLY A 97 6.02 -10.22 -25.68
C GLY A 97 6.76 -11.32 -24.91
N MET A 98 6.38 -11.59 -23.65
CA MET A 98 6.98 -12.67 -22.86
C MET A 98 6.76 -14.04 -23.49
N VAL A 99 5.55 -14.34 -24.01
CA VAL A 99 5.29 -15.59 -24.73
C VAL A 99 6.15 -15.69 -25.98
N TYR A 100 6.29 -14.60 -26.73
CA TYR A 100 7.17 -14.55 -27.89
C TYR A 100 8.62 -14.86 -27.51
N LEU A 101 9.17 -14.20 -26.47
CA LEU A 101 10.51 -14.49 -25.97
C LEU A 101 10.69 -15.95 -25.57
N PHE A 102 9.74 -16.55 -24.86
CA PHE A 102 9.85 -17.97 -24.48
C PHE A 102 9.67 -18.94 -25.66
N SER A 103 9.01 -18.52 -26.74
CA SER A 103 8.73 -19.35 -27.91
C SER A 103 9.81 -19.27 -28.99
N SER A 104 10.46 -18.12 -29.14
CA SER A 104 11.67 -18.02 -29.95
C SER A 104 12.74 -18.83 -29.26
N ASP A 105 13.38 -19.77 -29.96
CA ASP A 105 14.55 -20.52 -29.47
C ASP A 105 15.60 -19.52 -29.01
N PHE A 106 15.54 -19.11 -27.74
CA PHE A 106 16.44 -18.10 -27.19
C PHE A 106 17.83 -18.73 -27.30
N PRO A 107 18.70 -18.22 -28.20
CA PRO A 107 19.98 -18.85 -28.46
C PRO A 107 20.71 -18.90 -27.13
N LYS A 108 21.17 -20.10 -26.71
CA LYS A 108 21.85 -20.40 -25.42
C LYS A 108 22.53 -19.14 -24.87
N SER A 109 21.82 -18.45 -24.00
CA SER A 109 21.98 -17.00 -23.88
C SER A 109 23.15 -16.66 -22.98
N SER A 110 23.75 -15.51 -23.26
CA SER A 110 24.75 -14.95 -22.37
C SER A 110 24.12 -14.69 -21.00
N GLY A 111 24.91 -14.70 -19.91
CA GLY A 111 24.38 -14.41 -18.57
C GLY A 111 23.69 -13.04 -18.46
N ALA A 112 23.93 -12.12 -19.39
CA ALA A 112 23.26 -10.81 -19.43
C ALA A 112 21.77 -10.90 -19.77
N ASP A 113 21.37 -11.84 -20.64
CA ASP A 113 19.99 -11.99 -21.10
C ASP A 113 19.07 -12.49 -19.97
N GLU A 114 19.57 -13.38 -19.11
CA GLU A 114 18.86 -13.86 -17.92
C GLU A 114 18.53 -12.71 -16.94
N MET A 115 19.47 -11.78 -16.76
CA MET A 115 19.28 -10.64 -15.86
C MET A 115 18.25 -9.66 -16.40
N GLN A 116 18.24 -9.43 -17.72
CA GLN A 116 17.25 -8.58 -18.38
C GLN A 116 15.84 -9.17 -18.28
N LEU A 117 15.71 -10.48 -18.50
CA LEU A 117 14.44 -11.19 -18.33
C LEU A 117 13.90 -11.03 -16.91
N LEU A 118 14.78 -11.11 -15.90
CA LEU A 118 14.40 -10.92 -14.51
C LEU A 118 13.90 -9.50 -14.21
N ALA A 119 14.59 -8.50 -14.74
CA ALA A 119 14.17 -7.10 -14.61
C ALA A 119 12.80 -6.86 -15.25
N VAL A 120 12.55 -7.44 -16.43
CA VAL A 120 11.24 -7.41 -17.09
C VAL A 120 10.17 -8.06 -16.21
N LEU A 121 10.43 -9.24 -15.62
CA LEU A 121 9.48 -9.90 -14.72
C LEU A 121 9.10 -9.01 -13.53
N ILE A 122 10.04 -8.26 -12.97
CA ILE A 122 9.77 -7.29 -11.89
C ILE A 122 8.86 -6.16 -12.39
N ILE A 123 9.12 -5.61 -13.58
CA ILE A 123 8.30 -4.54 -14.18
C ILE A 123 6.89 -5.05 -14.49
N VAL A 124 6.76 -6.24 -15.07
CA VAL A 124 5.46 -6.88 -15.36
C VAL A 124 4.70 -7.17 -14.06
N GLY A 125 5.39 -7.59 -12.99
CA GLY A 125 4.80 -7.72 -11.66
C GLY A 125 4.26 -6.38 -11.12
N CYS A 126 5.01 -5.29 -11.28
CA CYS A 126 4.55 -3.94 -10.91
C CYS A 126 3.33 -3.50 -11.74
N LEU A 127 3.33 -3.81 -13.04
CA LEU A 127 2.23 -3.52 -13.95
C LEU A 127 0.96 -4.28 -13.58
N LEU A 128 1.08 -5.57 -13.27
CA LEU A 128 -0.04 -6.40 -12.81
C LEU A 128 -0.64 -5.81 -11.52
N ASN A 129 0.20 -5.41 -10.55
CA ASN A 129 -0.29 -4.74 -9.35
C ASN A 129 -1.04 -3.45 -9.65
N ALA A 130 -0.46 -2.57 -10.48
CA ALA A 130 -1.09 -1.31 -10.85
C ALA A 130 -2.46 -1.54 -11.53
N TRP A 131 -2.51 -2.51 -12.44
CA TRP A 131 -3.73 -2.92 -13.13
C TRP A 131 -4.80 -3.47 -12.16
N VAL A 132 -4.44 -4.43 -11.30
CA VAL A 132 -5.35 -4.99 -10.27
C VAL A 132 -5.89 -3.88 -9.37
N ASN A 133 -5.05 -2.91 -9.00
CA ASN A 133 -5.43 -1.83 -8.10
C ASN A 133 -6.42 -0.86 -8.74
N VAL A 134 -6.20 -0.48 -10.00
CA VAL A 134 -7.14 0.37 -10.75
C VAL A 134 -8.45 -0.38 -11.02
N LEU A 135 -8.38 -1.66 -11.42
CA LEU A 135 -9.55 -2.50 -11.65
C LEU A 135 -10.38 -2.66 -10.37
N CYS A 136 -9.77 -3.04 -9.25
CA CYS A 136 -10.48 -3.26 -7.99
C CYS A 136 -11.17 -2.00 -7.50
N ARG A 137 -10.54 -0.83 -7.67
CA ARG A 137 -11.16 0.47 -7.34
C ARG A 137 -12.35 0.80 -8.22
N LEU A 138 -12.25 0.51 -9.52
CA LEU A 138 -13.34 0.73 -10.46
C LEU A 138 -14.49 -0.24 -10.22
N LEU A 139 -14.22 -1.50 -9.86
CA LEU A 139 -15.26 -2.47 -9.52
C LEU A 139 -15.94 -2.14 -8.20
N HIS A 140 -15.18 -1.72 -7.19
CA HIS A 140 -15.69 -1.40 -5.84
C HIS A 140 -15.87 0.10 -5.60
N TRP A 141 -16.15 0.88 -6.66
CA TRP A 141 -16.24 2.33 -6.56
C TRP A 141 -17.32 2.80 -5.57
N ARG A 142 -18.44 2.08 -5.49
CA ARG A 142 -19.54 2.39 -4.54
C ARG A 142 -19.04 2.26 -3.11
N SER A 143 -18.45 1.10 -2.79
CA SER A 143 -17.86 0.83 -1.48
C SER A 143 -16.75 1.83 -1.15
N PHE A 144 -16.00 2.30 -2.15
CA PHE A 144 -14.98 3.34 -1.96
C PHE A 144 -15.58 4.70 -1.62
N CYS A 145 -16.59 5.19 -2.34
CA CYS A 145 -17.22 6.46 -1.98
C CYS A 145 -17.95 6.33 -0.62
N GLU A 146 -18.62 5.21 -0.33
CA GLU A 146 -19.21 4.93 0.99
C GLU A 146 -18.16 4.92 2.11
N PHE A 147 -17.01 4.32 1.87
CA PHE A 147 -15.88 4.31 2.80
C PHE A 147 -15.41 5.74 3.13
N ILE A 148 -15.22 6.59 2.12
CA ILE A 148 -14.82 7.99 2.35
C ILE A 148 -15.93 8.76 3.07
N ASN A 149 -17.19 8.57 2.70
CA ASN A 149 -18.32 9.25 3.34
C ASN A 149 -18.45 8.86 4.81
N ARG A 150 -18.26 7.58 5.16
CA ARG A 150 -18.25 7.10 6.54
C ARG A 150 -17.08 7.68 7.33
N TRP A 151 -15.89 7.77 6.73
CA TRP A 151 -14.75 8.45 7.35
C TRP A 151 -15.04 9.91 7.67
N MET A 152 -15.63 10.64 6.71
CA MET A 152 -16.02 12.02 6.90
C MET A 152 -17.10 12.16 7.97
N HIS A 153 -18.07 11.25 7.99
CA HIS A 153 -19.11 11.21 9.00
C HIS A 153 -18.51 11.04 10.39
N ILE A 154 -17.73 9.97 10.63
CA ILE A 154 -17.07 9.71 11.91
C ILE A 154 -16.19 10.89 12.32
N ALA A 155 -15.39 11.46 11.40
CA ALA A 155 -14.55 12.61 11.71
C ALA A 155 -15.34 13.89 12.05
N SER A 156 -16.60 13.99 11.63
CA SER A 156 -17.46 15.15 11.87
C SER A 156 -18.38 15.00 13.08
N THR A 157 -18.87 13.80 13.36
CA THR A 157 -19.87 13.52 14.41
C THR A 157 -19.25 13.03 15.70
N THR A 158 -18.02 12.52 15.65
CA THR A 158 -17.35 11.94 16.81
C THR A 158 -16.18 12.80 17.22
N ASP A 159 -15.88 12.81 18.52
CA ASP A 159 -14.66 13.43 19.05
C ASP A 159 -13.39 12.62 18.77
N LEU A 160 -13.47 11.63 17.88
CA LEU A 160 -12.29 10.92 17.43
C LEU A 160 -11.44 11.85 16.56
N HIS A 161 -10.13 11.77 16.74
CA HIS A 161 -9.16 12.51 15.94
C HIS A 161 -8.40 11.56 15.00
N PRO A 162 -9.03 11.06 13.92
CA PRO A 162 -8.40 10.08 13.03
C PRO A 162 -7.12 10.62 12.38
N PHE A 163 -7.05 11.94 12.18
CA PHE A 163 -5.90 12.63 11.57
C PHE A 163 -4.78 12.98 12.57
N ARG A 164 -4.85 12.52 13.82
CA ARG A 164 -3.80 12.82 14.80
C ARG A 164 -2.45 12.28 14.31
N ARG A 165 -1.43 13.14 14.22
CA ARG A 165 -0.07 12.83 13.71
C ARG A 165 0.00 12.38 12.25
N SER A 166 -1.01 12.67 11.44
CA SER A 166 -1.01 12.29 10.03
C SER A 166 0.04 13.04 9.19
N ASP A 167 0.50 14.21 9.67
CA ASP A 167 1.51 15.03 8.98
C ASP A 167 2.87 14.34 8.90
N ILE A 168 3.29 13.67 9.99
CA ILE A 168 4.55 12.91 10.03
C ILE A 168 4.50 11.75 9.03
N MET A 169 3.34 11.09 8.94
CA MET A 169 3.13 10.00 7.98
C MET A 169 3.21 10.48 6.53
N LEU A 170 2.59 11.63 6.23
CA LEU A 170 2.70 12.24 4.91
C LEU A 170 4.13 12.62 4.58
N PHE A 171 4.86 13.19 5.54
CA PHE A 171 6.26 13.56 5.35
C PHE A 171 7.13 12.34 5.02
N VAL A 172 7.01 11.26 5.82
CA VAL A 172 7.73 9.99 5.57
C VAL A 172 7.37 9.45 4.18
N TYR A 173 6.11 9.55 3.78
CA TYR A 173 5.68 9.13 2.46
C TYR A 173 6.29 9.95 1.33
N VAL A 174 6.18 11.27 1.38
CA VAL A 174 6.72 12.17 0.36
C VAL A 174 8.24 11.99 0.27
N ALA A 175 8.93 11.87 1.40
CA ALA A 175 10.35 11.57 1.44
C ALA A 175 10.68 10.21 0.79
N SER A 176 9.91 9.15 1.08
CA SER A 176 10.12 7.84 0.47
C SER A 176 9.86 7.83 -1.05
N LEU A 177 8.89 8.62 -1.52
CA LEU A 177 8.58 8.76 -2.93
C LEU A 177 9.66 9.55 -3.66
N ILE A 178 10.13 10.65 -3.08
CA ILE A 178 11.23 11.45 -3.61
C ILE A 178 12.52 10.63 -3.65
N ALA A 179 12.84 9.90 -2.58
CA ALA A 179 14.01 9.04 -2.53
C ALA A 179 13.97 7.97 -3.63
N PHE A 180 12.81 7.38 -3.89
CA PHE A 180 12.62 6.43 -4.98
C PHE A 180 12.75 7.07 -6.36
N LEU A 181 12.06 8.19 -6.60
CA LEU A 181 12.15 8.89 -7.88
C LEU A 181 13.59 9.35 -8.13
N GLY A 182 14.29 9.77 -7.09
CA GLY A 182 15.70 10.10 -7.10
C GLY A 182 16.59 8.90 -7.42
N SER A 183 16.32 7.72 -6.85
CA SER A 183 17.10 6.50 -7.16
C SER A 183 16.86 6.02 -8.59
N VAL A 184 15.62 6.05 -9.09
CA VAL A 184 15.31 5.72 -10.49
C VAL A 184 15.96 6.71 -11.44
N ALA A 185 15.85 8.02 -11.15
CA ALA A 185 16.49 9.05 -11.97
C ALA A 185 18.01 8.89 -11.97
N ALA A 186 18.63 8.68 -10.80
CA ALA A 186 20.06 8.45 -10.69
C ALA A 186 20.52 7.21 -11.47
N MET A 187 19.78 6.10 -11.37
CA MET A 187 20.05 4.89 -12.17
C MET A 187 19.96 5.17 -13.67
N SER A 188 18.93 5.92 -14.11
CA SER A 188 18.78 6.27 -15.53
C SER A 188 19.87 7.21 -16.05
N MET A 189 20.42 8.07 -15.18
CA MET A 189 21.48 9.02 -15.53
C MET A 189 22.89 8.40 -15.44
N SER A 190 23.09 7.37 -14.62
CA SER A 190 24.32 6.60 -14.64
C SER A 190 24.36 5.74 -15.92
N THR A 191 24.94 6.33 -16.97
CA THR A 191 25.18 5.79 -18.31
C THR A 191 25.93 4.45 -18.35
N SER A 192 26.34 3.91 -17.20
CA SER A 192 27.08 2.64 -17.07
C SER A 192 26.19 1.43 -16.78
N SER A 193 24.89 1.58 -16.57
CA SER A 193 24.04 0.43 -16.22
C SER A 193 23.45 -0.22 -17.48
N ASP A 194 24.30 -0.98 -18.19
CA ASP A 194 23.92 -1.83 -19.33
C ASP A 194 22.70 -2.71 -19.02
N LEU A 195 22.46 -3.01 -17.74
CA LEU A 195 21.30 -3.75 -17.27
C LEU A 195 19.99 -2.95 -17.30
N PHE A 196 20.00 -1.67 -16.92
CA PHE A 196 18.78 -0.86 -16.96
C PHE A 196 18.45 -0.53 -18.41
N LEU A 197 19.44 -0.09 -19.19
CA LEU A 197 19.26 0.10 -20.64
C LEU A 197 18.84 -1.20 -21.32
N GLY A 198 19.48 -2.33 -21.00
CA GLY A 198 19.09 -3.65 -21.52
C GLY A 198 17.67 -4.06 -21.13
N ALA A 199 17.24 -3.79 -19.89
CA ALA A 199 15.87 -4.04 -19.46
C ALA A 199 14.86 -3.12 -20.16
N VAL A 200 15.20 -1.85 -20.36
CA VAL A 200 14.38 -0.88 -21.12
C VAL A 200 14.32 -1.27 -22.60
N ASP A 201 15.43 -1.68 -23.20
CA ASP A 201 15.52 -2.16 -24.57
C ASP A 201 14.69 -3.44 -24.74
N LEU A 202 14.84 -4.40 -23.83
CA LEU A 202 14.05 -5.62 -23.83
C LEU A 202 12.57 -5.28 -23.66
N LEU A 203 12.22 -4.42 -22.71
CA LEU A 203 10.84 -3.97 -22.53
C LEU A 203 10.31 -3.22 -23.75
N ALA A 204 11.13 -2.44 -24.45
CA ALA A 204 10.76 -1.78 -25.70
C ALA A 204 10.49 -2.82 -26.80
N ARG A 205 11.35 -3.85 -26.93
CA ARG A 205 11.13 -4.99 -27.83
C ARG A 205 9.83 -5.72 -27.48
N LEU A 206 9.55 -5.91 -26.20
CA LEU A 206 8.33 -6.58 -25.74
C LEU A 206 7.06 -5.77 -25.98
N LEU A 207 7.08 -4.47 -25.68
CA LEU A 207 5.91 -3.61 -25.80
C LEU A 207 5.60 -3.22 -27.24
N LEU A 208 6.64 -3.04 -28.07
CA LEU A 208 6.48 -2.58 -29.45
C LEU A 208 6.56 -3.70 -30.48
N LEU A 209 6.89 -4.94 -30.07
CA LEU A 209 7.09 -6.07 -30.97
C LEU A 209 8.09 -5.74 -32.10
N MET A 210 9.13 -4.96 -31.78
CA MET A 210 10.12 -4.55 -32.77
C MET A 210 11.06 -5.71 -33.13
N GLU A 211 11.24 -5.91 -34.43
CA GLU A 211 12.13 -6.93 -35.00
C GLU A 211 13.61 -6.54 -34.84
N ASP A 212 14.48 -7.51 -34.58
CA ASP A 212 15.88 -7.40 -34.10
C ASP A 212 16.90 -6.69 -35.03
N LYS A 213 16.46 -5.97 -36.06
CA LYS A 213 17.38 -5.20 -36.91
C LYS A 213 17.81 -3.92 -36.20
N ALA A 214 18.86 -4.04 -35.38
CA ALA A 214 19.56 -2.92 -34.78
C ALA A 214 19.98 -1.94 -35.89
N PRO A 215 19.42 -0.72 -35.94
CA PRO A 215 19.94 0.29 -36.84
C PRO A 215 21.28 0.75 -36.28
N ASP A 216 22.37 0.51 -37.01
CA ASP A 216 23.75 0.83 -36.61
C ASP A 216 24.03 2.33 -36.34
N ASN A 217 23.01 3.19 -36.47
CA ASN A 217 23.09 4.58 -36.06
C ASN A 217 22.13 4.83 -34.90
N VAL A 218 22.68 5.21 -33.75
CA VAL A 218 21.97 5.72 -32.57
C VAL A 218 21.17 6.96 -32.98
N SER A 219 20.00 6.72 -33.56
CA SER A 219 19.09 7.76 -34.01
C SER A 219 18.45 8.38 -32.76
N TRP A 220 18.32 9.71 -32.74
CA TRP A 220 17.57 10.45 -31.71
C TRP A 220 16.19 9.85 -31.43
N LYS A 221 15.60 9.14 -32.40
CA LYS A 221 14.34 8.38 -32.25
C LYS A 221 14.40 7.32 -31.15
N ILE A 222 15.51 6.59 -31.02
CA ILE A 222 15.71 5.56 -29.99
C ILE A 222 15.79 6.21 -28.61
N GLN A 223 16.52 7.32 -28.48
CA GLN A 223 16.59 8.07 -27.22
C GLN A 223 15.23 8.60 -26.79
N VAL A 224 14.45 9.17 -27.72
CA VAL A 224 13.07 9.60 -27.43
C VAL A 224 12.21 8.43 -26.97
N LEU A 225 12.34 7.27 -27.63
CA LEU A 225 11.62 6.07 -27.23
C LEU A 225 11.98 5.62 -25.81
N HIS A 226 13.27 5.61 -25.44
CA HIS A 226 13.71 5.23 -24.09
C HIS A 226 13.17 6.18 -23.03
N VAL A 227 13.15 7.49 -23.31
CA VAL A 227 12.57 8.48 -22.40
C VAL A 227 11.07 8.24 -22.23
N VAL A 228 10.33 7.98 -23.31
CA VAL A 228 8.90 7.67 -23.24
C VAL A 228 8.67 6.40 -22.41
N LEU A 229 9.45 5.35 -22.63
CA LEU A 229 9.31 4.10 -21.90
C LEU A 229 9.65 4.26 -20.41
N ALA A 230 10.69 5.02 -20.09
CA ALA A 230 11.02 5.37 -18.71
C ALA A 230 9.87 6.11 -18.02
N VAL A 231 9.23 7.07 -18.70
CA VAL A 231 8.04 7.77 -18.19
C VAL A 231 6.88 6.80 -17.95
N VAL A 232 6.66 5.83 -18.84
CA VAL A 232 5.62 4.80 -18.67
C VAL A 232 5.92 3.91 -17.45
N VAL A 233 7.17 3.47 -17.27
CA VAL A 233 7.58 2.66 -16.10
C VAL A 233 7.39 3.46 -14.80
N VAL A 234 7.80 4.74 -14.78
CA VAL A 234 7.58 5.63 -13.64
C VAL A 234 6.08 5.78 -13.36
N GLN A 235 5.25 5.96 -14.38
CA GLN A 235 3.79 6.06 -14.23
C GLN A 235 3.20 4.79 -13.58
N ILE A 236 3.56 3.60 -14.08
CA ILE A 236 3.11 2.31 -13.52
C ILE A 236 3.47 2.23 -12.04
N TYR A 237 4.72 2.55 -11.70
CA TYR A 237 5.20 2.48 -10.33
C TYR A 237 4.51 3.49 -9.42
N LEU A 238 4.28 4.72 -9.90
CA LEU A 238 3.55 5.74 -9.15
C LEU A 238 2.13 5.27 -8.83
N VAL A 239 1.40 4.75 -9.81
CA VAL A 239 0.03 4.22 -9.61
C VAL A 239 0.03 3.10 -8.56
N TYR A 240 0.96 2.15 -8.69
CA TYR A 240 1.12 1.06 -7.72
C TYR A 240 1.44 1.58 -6.30
N LYS A 241 2.46 2.42 -6.12
CA LYS A 241 2.86 2.89 -4.79
C LYS A 241 1.84 3.80 -4.14
N LEU A 242 1.17 4.65 -4.91
CA LEU A 242 0.09 5.48 -4.36
C LEU A 242 -1.03 4.63 -3.79
N SER A 243 -1.40 3.53 -4.45
CA SER A 243 -2.45 2.67 -3.89
C SER A 243 -2.07 2.06 -2.54
N LEU A 244 -0.82 1.63 -2.36
CA LEU A 244 -0.31 1.15 -1.08
C LEU A 244 -0.24 2.27 -0.04
N PHE A 245 0.13 3.48 -0.44
CA PHE A 245 0.15 4.62 0.45
C PHE A 245 -1.25 4.96 0.97
N PHE A 246 -2.26 4.92 0.10
CA PHE A 246 -3.64 5.13 0.52
C PHE A 246 -4.12 4.06 1.49
N PHE A 247 -3.71 2.80 1.28
CA PHE A 247 -3.94 1.74 2.26
C PHE A 247 -3.28 2.04 3.61
N VAL A 248 -2.02 2.46 3.62
CA VAL A 248 -1.30 2.80 4.86
C VAL A 248 -1.96 3.98 5.58
N ALA A 249 -2.39 5.00 4.84
CA ALA A 249 -3.13 6.13 5.39
C ALA A 249 -4.45 5.67 6.04
N ALA A 250 -5.21 4.81 5.35
CA ALA A 250 -6.42 4.22 5.91
C ALA A 250 -6.16 3.42 7.19
N CYS A 251 -5.11 2.59 7.22
CA CYS A 251 -4.70 1.86 8.43
C CYS A 251 -4.34 2.80 9.58
N HIS A 252 -3.63 3.88 9.28
CA HIS A 252 -3.28 4.88 10.28
C HIS A 252 -4.52 5.58 10.87
N PHE A 253 -5.48 5.94 10.03
CA PHE A 253 -6.74 6.52 10.49
C PHE A 253 -7.53 5.51 11.34
N LEU A 254 -7.63 4.25 10.91
CA LEU A 254 -8.26 3.18 11.68
C LEU A 254 -7.60 3.00 13.06
N TYR A 255 -6.27 2.94 13.10
CA TYR A 255 -5.51 2.83 14.34
C TYR A 255 -5.84 3.99 15.30
N ASN A 256 -5.79 5.23 14.82
CA ASN A 256 -6.08 6.40 15.65
C ASN A 256 -7.53 6.44 16.14
N SER A 257 -8.49 6.01 15.30
CA SER A 257 -9.89 5.93 15.69
C SER A 257 -10.14 4.85 16.74
N LEU A 258 -9.55 3.67 16.57
CA LEU A 258 -9.63 2.59 17.56
C LEU A 258 -8.96 2.99 18.89
N ASP A 259 -7.79 3.63 18.84
CA ASP A 259 -7.10 4.13 20.03
C ASP A 259 -7.88 5.25 20.74
N GLY A 260 -8.50 6.16 19.98
CA GLY A 260 -9.38 7.19 20.52
C GLY A 260 -10.63 6.60 21.18
N TRP A 261 -11.27 5.63 20.51
CA TRP A 261 -12.42 4.90 21.03
C TRP A 261 -12.07 4.13 22.31
N ARG A 262 -10.90 3.46 22.32
CA ARG A 262 -10.35 2.79 23.50
C ARG A 262 -10.20 3.74 24.68
N GLY A 263 -9.70 4.95 24.44
CA GLY A 263 -9.57 5.99 25.46
C GLY A 263 -10.91 6.55 25.95
N GLN A 264 -11.95 6.56 25.11
CA GLN A 264 -13.32 6.88 25.53
C GLN A 264 -13.92 5.75 26.37
N LEU A 265 -13.74 4.49 25.96
CA LEU A 265 -14.18 3.31 26.71
C LEU A 265 -13.57 3.24 28.11
N SER A 266 -12.25 3.41 28.24
CA SER A 266 -11.58 3.38 29.55
C SER A 266 -12.15 4.44 30.49
N ARG A 267 -12.36 5.67 30.00
CA ARG A 267 -12.93 6.77 30.80
C ARG A 267 -14.37 6.51 31.22
N CYS A 268 -15.19 5.98 30.31
CA CYS A 268 -16.57 5.60 30.61
C CYS A 268 -16.63 4.51 31.69
N LEU A 269 -15.83 3.45 31.56
CA LEU A 269 -15.77 2.37 32.55
C LEU A 269 -15.23 2.84 33.91
N GLU A 270 -14.22 3.72 33.91
CA GLU A 270 -13.69 4.32 35.14
C GLU A 270 -14.72 5.22 35.84
N ALA A 271 -15.54 5.96 35.08
CA ALA A 271 -16.65 6.74 35.64
C ALA A 271 -17.69 5.83 36.30
N ILE A 272 -18.11 4.76 35.62
CA ILE A 272 -19.03 3.76 36.17
C ILE A 272 -18.45 3.13 37.45
N TRP A 273 -17.14 2.89 37.52
CA TRP A 273 -16.50 2.37 38.72
C TRP A 273 -16.51 3.37 39.89
N LYS A 274 -16.30 4.67 39.63
CA LYS A 274 -16.28 5.72 40.66
C LYS A 274 -17.67 6.07 41.18
N ASP A 275 -18.67 6.16 40.30
CA ASP A 275 -20.04 6.47 40.71
C ASP A 275 -20.62 5.40 41.64
N ASN A 276 -20.08 4.18 41.59
CA ASN A 276 -20.45 3.10 42.50
C ASN A 276 -19.85 3.21 43.91
N THR A 277 -18.74 3.92 44.09
CA THR A 277 -18.14 4.12 45.43
C THR A 277 -18.80 5.30 46.16
N ASP A 278 -19.27 6.29 45.41
CA ASP A 278 -19.86 7.51 45.97
C ASP A 278 -21.39 7.40 45.93
N SER A 279 -21.95 6.71 46.93
CA SER A 279 -23.37 6.31 47.10
C SER A 279 -24.46 7.42 47.00
N GLY A 280 -24.15 8.61 46.50
CA GLY A 280 -25.01 9.80 46.47
C GLY A 280 -25.62 10.13 45.10
N GLY A 281 -26.40 9.22 44.50
CA GLY A 281 -27.62 9.55 43.74
C GLY A 281 -27.57 10.35 42.42
N GLY A 282 -26.42 10.53 41.76
CA GLY A 282 -26.30 11.41 40.56
C GLY A 282 -26.04 10.74 39.19
N GLY A 283 -26.17 9.41 39.05
CA GLY A 283 -25.58 8.62 37.95
C GLY A 283 -26.38 8.52 36.63
N GLY A 284 -26.87 9.62 36.06
CA GLY A 284 -27.64 9.60 34.80
C GLY A 284 -26.81 9.61 33.51
N GLY A 285 -25.53 10.00 33.57
CA GLY A 285 -24.70 10.23 32.37
C GLY A 285 -24.13 8.98 31.72
N GLY A 286 -23.73 7.97 32.52
CA GLY A 286 -22.95 6.83 32.03
C GLY A 286 -23.67 5.93 31.04
N GLU A 287 -25.00 5.81 31.14
CA GLU A 287 -25.78 4.91 30.29
C GLU A 287 -25.84 5.37 28.82
N ALA A 288 -26.14 6.66 28.60
CA ALA A 288 -26.21 7.24 27.27
C ALA A 288 -24.83 7.19 26.58
N ASP A 289 -23.77 7.43 27.35
CA ASP A 289 -22.39 7.37 26.88
C ASP A 289 -21.99 5.95 26.43
N LEU A 290 -22.35 4.92 27.21
CA LEU A 290 -22.05 3.53 26.85
C LEU A 290 -22.79 3.08 25.58
N ALA A 291 -24.07 3.41 25.46
CA ALA A 291 -24.86 3.09 24.26
C ALA A 291 -24.29 3.78 23.01
N GLN A 292 -23.91 5.06 23.13
CA GLN A 292 -23.24 5.79 22.04
C GLN A 292 -21.91 5.13 21.66
N LEU A 293 -21.14 4.67 22.65
CA LEU A 293 -19.84 4.03 22.43
C LEU A 293 -19.96 2.67 21.75
N VAL A 294 -21.01 1.89 22.05
CA VAL A 294 -21.35 0.64 21.36
C VAL A 294 -21.69 0.91 19.90
N ASN A 295 -22.54 1.91 19.62
CA ASN A 295 -22.85 2.30 18.24
C ASN A 295 -21.59 2.73 17.47
N LEU A 296 -20.72 3.53 18.11
CA LEU A 296 -19.45 3.95 17.53
C LEU A 296 -18.53 2.75 17.25
N HIS A 297 -18.50 1.76 18.13
CA HIS A 297 -17.76 0.52 17.90
C HIS A 297 -18.23 -0.20 16.64
N TYR A 298 -19.56 -0.37 16.47
CA TYR A 298 -20.13 -0.98 15.27
C TYR A 298 -19.75 -0.22 14.00
N GLU A 299 -19.75 1.11 14.02
CA GLU A 299 -19.29 1.91 12.88
C GLU A 299 -17.81 1.68 12.55
N LEU A 300 -16.95 1.62 13.57
CA LEU A 300 -15.53 1.34 13.41
C LEU A 300 -15.28 -0.06 12.85
N VAL A 301 -15.98 -1.09 13.35
CA VAL A 301 -15.89 -2.46 12.82
C VAL A 301 -16.32 -2.49 11.36
N GLN A 302 -17.42 -1.82 11.01
CA GLN A 302 -17.84 -1.72 9.62
C GLN A 302 -16.77 -1.04 8.78
N LEU A 303 -16.13 0.02 9.28
CA LEU A 303 -15.07 0.73 8.56
C LEU A 303 -13.83 -0.14 8.32
N VAL A 304 -13.43 -0.95 9.30
CA VAL A 304 -12.36 -1.95 9.11
C VAL A 304 -12.75 -2.95 8.02
N ARG A 305 -13.97 -3.50 8.06
CA ARG A 305 -14.46 -4.44 7.03
C ARG A 305 -14.52 -3.81 5.64
N HIS A 306 -14.89 -2.54 5.53
CA HIS A 306 -14.87 -1.83 4.24
C HIS A 306 -13.44 -1.62 3.75
N THR A 307 -12.52 -1.27 4.65
CA THR A 307 -11.09 -1.16 4.32
C THR A 307 -10.54 -2.50 3.83
N GLU A 308 -10.82 -3.58 4.55
CA GLU A 308 -10.43 -4.93 4.16
C GLU A 308 -10.96 -5.25 2.76
N ARG A 309 -12.27 -5.15 2.52
CA ARG A 309 -12.86 -5.46 1.20
C ARG A 309 -12.24 -4.66 0.06
N LEU A 310 -11.96 -3.37 0.28
CA LEU A 310 -11.39 -2.48 -0.75
C LEU A 310 -9.94 -2.82 -1.10
N PHE A 311 -9.13 -3.20 -0.11
CA PHE A 311 -7.68 -3.39 -0.29
C PHE A 311 -7.25 -4.85 -0.30
N SER A 312 -8.11 -5.79 0.04
CA SER A 312 -7.77 -7.21 0.14
C SER A 312 -7.14 -7.77 -1.17
N PRO A 313 -7.69 -7.51 -2.38
CA PRO A 313 -7.05 -7.94 -3.62
C PRO A 313 -5.71 -7.24 -3.89
N THR A 314 -5.64 -5.92 -3.61
CA THR A 314 -4.41 -5.13 -3.73
C THR A 314 -3.30 -5.69 -2.85
N LEU A 315 -3.62 -6.05 -1.59
CA LEU A 315 -2.67 -6.62 -0.65
C LEU A 315 -2.24 -8.01 -1.08
N GLN A 316 -3.17 -8.86 -1.54
CA GLN A 316 -2.82 -10.17 -2.07
C GLN A 316 -1.80 -10.08 -3.22
N CYS A 317 -2.08 -9.22 -4.20
CA CYS A 317 -1.18 -9.00 -5.34
C CYS A 317 0.17 -8.41 -4.88
N PHE A 318 0.13 -7.43 -3.97
CA PHE A 318 1.30 -6.81 -3.37
C PHE A 318 2.22 -7.83 -2.68
N TYR A 319 1.69 -8.63 -1.77
CA TYR A 319 2.50 -9.62 -1.04
C TYR A 319 3.06 -10.68 -1.97
N GLY A 320 2.25 -11.19 -2.92
CA GLY A 320 2.72 -12.17 -3.90
C GLY A 320 3.87 -11.64 -4.75
N THR A 321 3.71 -10.44 -5.32
CA THR A 321 4.74 -9.83 -6.16
C THR A 321 5.96 -9.38 -5.37
N GLN A 322 5.81 -8.80 -4.18
CA GLN A 322 6.96 -8.35 -3.38
C GLN A 322 7.84 -9.49 -2.89
N VAL A 323 7.25 -10.62 -2.49
CA VAL A 323 8.04 -11.80 -2.08
C VAL A 323 8.83 -12.33 -3.27
N VAL A 324 8.18 -12.45 -4.44
CA VAL A 324 8.88 -12.85 -5.67
C VAL A 324 10.00 -11.86 -6.00
N THR A 325 9.72 -10.55 -6.06
CA THR A 325 10.72 -9.52 -6.33
C THR A 325 11.90 -9.60 -5.36
N LEU A 326 11.67 -9.74 -4.06
CA LEU A 326 12.75 -9.89 -3.06
C LEU A 326 13.60 -11.13 -3.31
N CYS A 327 12.98 -12.28 -3.59
CA CYS A 327 13.72 -13.50 -3.92
C CYS A 327 14.55 -13.33 -5.19
N LEU A 328 13.99 -12.69 -6.23
CA LEU A 328 14.70 -12.43 -7.49
C LEU A 328 15.87 -11.46 -7.28
N GLU A 329 15.69 -10.36 -6.54
CA GLU A 329 16.75 -9.41 -6.24
C GLU A 329 17.88 -10.04 -5.41
N LEU A 330 17.54 -10.89 -4.43
CA LEU A 330 18.52 -11.62 -3.63
C LEU A 330 19.27 -12.66 -4.44
N TYR A 331 18.58 -13.34 -5.38
CA TYR A 331 19.21 -14.23 -6.34
C TYR A 331 20.22 -13.49 -7.23
N LEU A 332 19.86 -12.29 -7.73
CA LEU A 332 20.78 -11.43 -8.50
C LEU A 332 22.04 -11.09 -7.70
N VAL A 333 21.87 -10.70 -6.44
CA VAL A 333 23.00 -10.39 -5.56
C VAL A 333 23.89 -11.62 -5.36
N ALA A 334 23.31 -12.77 -5.04
CA ALA A 334 24.06 -14.01 -4.85
C ALA A 334 24.78 -14.46 -6.12
N TYR A 335 24.15 -14.33 -7.28
CA TYR A 335 24.72 -14.65 -8.58
C TYR A 335 25.97 -13.79 -8.87
N ARG A 336 25.87 -12.47 -8.65
CA ARG A 336 27.01 -11.55 -8.82
C ARG A 336 28.16 -11.84 -7.86
N VAL A 337 27.84 -12.19 -6.61
CA VAL A 337 28.84 -12.61 -5.62
C VAL A 337 29.55 -13.90 -6.04
N GLY A 338 28.82 -14.88 -6.58
CA GLY A 338 29.39 -16.17 -6.96
C GLY A 338 30.34 -16.13 -8.15
N ILE A 339 30.13 -15.24 -9.12
CA ILE A 339 30.90 -15.22 -10.38
C ILE A 339 32.29 -14.58 -10.20
N GLY A 340 32.53 -13.86 -9.09
CA GLY A 340 33.82 -13.17 -8.88
C GLY A 340 34.10 -12.11 -9.96
N ALA A 341 33.07 -11.68 -10.70
CA ALA A 341 33.19 -10.59 -11.66
C ALA A 341 33.70 -9.35 -10.92
N PRO A 342 34.55 -8.51 -11.55
CA PRO A 342 35.02 -7.28 -10.95
C PRO A 342 33.79 -6.46 -10.54
N PHE A 343 33.54 -6.40 -9.24
CA PHE A 343 32.38 -5.71 -8.71
C PHE A 343 32.52 -4.24 -9.09
N HIS A 344 31.70 -3.78 -10.04
CA HIS A 344 31.38 -2.37 -10.12
C HIS A 344 30.65 -2.03 -8.82
N HIS A 345 31.40 -1.57 -7.81
CA HIS A 345 30.92 -1.29 -6.46
C HIS A 345 29.65 -0.43 -6.47
N LEU A 346 29.50 0.43 -7.47
CA LEU A 346 28.35 1.28 -7.69
C LEU A 346 27.07 0.49 -8.02
N GLU A 347 27.12 -0.51 -8.91
CA GLU A 347 25.93 -1.30 -9.27
C GLU A 347 25.45 -2.17 -8.11
N ALA A 348 26.40 -2.77 -7.37
CA ALA A 348 26.08 -3.54 -6.17
C ALA A 348 25.44 -2.64 -5.10
N ALA A 349 25.93 -1.41 -4.94
CA ALA A 349 25.33 -0.44 -4.03
C ALA A 349 23.90 -0.07 -4.44
N TRP A 350 23.64 0.12 -5.74
CA TRP A 350 22.29 0.38 -6.23
C TRP A 350 21.34 -0.79 -6.03
N GLN A 351 21.78 -2.01 -6.35
CA GLN A 351 20.98 -3.21 -6.13
C GLN A 351 20.64 -3.38 -4.64
N LEU A 352 21.61 -3.16 -3.75
CA LEU A 352 21.39 -3.21 -2.31
C LEU A 352 20.41 -2.12 -1.85
N LEU A 353 20.51 -0.90 -2.40
CA LEU A 353 19.58 0.18 -2.09
C LEU A 353 18.14 -0.17 -2.48
N VAL A 354 17.95 -0.78 -3.65
CA VAL A 354 16.63 -1.25 -4.10
C VAL A 354 16.09 -2.34 -3.17
N ILE A 355 16.91 -3.33 -2.78
CA ILE A 355 16.51 -4.38 -1.81
C ILE A 355 16.10 -3.76 -0.48
N VAL A 356 16.91 -2.85 0.06
CA VAL A 356 16.61 -2.15 1.32
C VAL A 356 15.29 -1.39 1.20
N GLN A 357 15.08 -0.69 0.10
CA GLN A 357 13.83 0.02 -0.16
C GLN A 357 12.63 -0.94 -0.25
N THR A 358 12.74 -2.05 -0.97
CA THR A 358 11.70 -3.07 -1.11
C THR A 358 11.33 -3.67 0.25
N CYS A 359 12.33 -3.99 1.08
CA CYS A 359 12.16 -4.43 2.47
C CYS A 359 11.48 -3.36 3.34
N VAL A 360 11.91 -2.10 3.26
CA VAL A 360 11.31 -1.00 4.03
C VAL A 360 9.84 -0.81 3.66
N VAL A 361 9.49 -0.83 2.37
CA VAL A 361 8.09 -0.73 1.93
C VAL A 361 7.27 -1.93 2.42
N PHE A 362 7.81 -3.14 2.29
CA PHE A 362 7.17 -4.35 2.81
C PHE A 362 6.88 -4.26 4.32
N LEU A 363 7.89 -3.90 5.12
CA LEU A 363 7.75 -3.76 6.56
C LEU A 363 6.78 -2.62 6.92
N PHE A 364 6.85 -1.49 6.21
CA PHE A 364 6.01 -0.34 6.49
C PHE A 364 4.52 -0.64 6.27
N VAL A 365 4.18 -1.26 5.13
CA VAL A 365 2.80 -1.68 4.84
C VAL A 365 2.32 -2.70 5.88
N SER A 366 3.15 -3.71 6.17
CA SER A 366 2.78 -4.81 7.07
C SER A 366 2.62 -4.37 8.52
N LEU A 367 3.53 -3.55 9.04
CA LEU A 367 3.48 -3.04 10.42
C LEU A 367 2.30 -2.08 10.62
N LYS A 368 1.91 -1.32 9.58
CA LYS A 368 0.74 -0.42 9.67
C LYS A 368 -0.56 -1.21 9.70
N ALA A 369 -0.66 -2.27 8.90
CA ALA A 369 -1.79 -3.19 8.97
C ALA A 369 -1.84 -3.94 10.32
N SER A 370 -0.71 -4.45 10.81
CA SER A 370 -0.65 -5.19 12.08
C SER A 370 -1.06 -4.32 13.29
N ARG A 371 -0.68 -3.04 13.29
CA ARG A 371 -1.08 -2.09 14.34
C ARG A 371 -2.59 -1.92 14.47
N VAL A 372 -3.35 -2.04 13.38
CA VAL A 372 -4.82 -1.98 13.43
C VAL A 372 -5.36 -3.19 14.19
N ALA A 373 -4.83 -4.38 13.91
CA ALA A 373 -5.21 -5.60 14.63
C ALA A 373 -4.81 -5.53 16.11
N GLU A 374 -3.60 -5.05 16.42
CA GLU A 374 -3.15 -4.84 17.82
C GLU A 374 -4.02 -3.82 18.56
N ALA A 375 -4.40 -2.72 17.90
CA ALA A 375 -5.29 -1.72 18.51
C ALA A 375 -6.67 -2.31 18.82
N ALA A 376 -7.20 -3.17 17.94
CA ALA A 376 -8.44 -3.87 18.18
C ALA A 376 -8.32 -4.91 19.31
N GLU A 377 -7.22 -5.66 19.38
CA GLU A 377 -6.98 -6.64 20.46
C GLU A 377 -6.86 -5.94 21.82
N ASN A 378 -6.14 -4.81 21.88
CA ASN A 378 -6.02 -3.99 23.08
C ASN A 378 -7.37 -3.45 23.61
N CYS A 379 -8.39 -3.34 22.75
CA CYS A 379 -9.75 -3.00 23.18
C CYS A 379 -10.39 -4.12 23.99
N THR A 380 -10.14 -5.38 23.61
CA THR A 380 -10.65 -6.55 24.32
C THR A 380 -10.06 -6.68 25.72
N ASP A 381 -8.79 -6.27 25.92
CA ASP A 381 -8.12 -6.29 27.22
C ASP A 381 -8.77 -5.37 28.25
N ILE A 382 -9.35 -4.25 27.81
CA ILE A 382 -10.10 -3.38 28.72
C ILE A 382 -11.40 -4.05 29.16
N LEU A 383 -12.08 -4.74 28.24
CA LEU A 383 -13.31 -5.46 28.57
C LEU A 383 -13.09 -6.67 29.48
N ARG A 384 -11.88 -7.28 29.43
CA ARG A 384 -11.52 -8.36 30.36
C ARG A 384 -11.52 -7.93 31.83
N ARG A 385 -11.44 -6.63 32.12
CA ARG A 385 -11.57 -6.10 33.50
C ARG A 385 -12.99 -6.24 34.05
N GLY A 386 -13.99 -6.41 33.18
CA GLY A 386 -15.39 -6.57 33.55
C GLY A 386 -16.05 -5.28 34.05
N LEU A 387 -17.35 -5.39 34.31
CA LEU A 387 -18.13 -4.36 34.99
C LEU A 387 -18.24 -4.67 36.49
N PRO A 388 -18.40 -3.64 37.35
CA PRO A 388 -18.65 -3.87 38.77
C PRO A 388 -20.01 -4.56 38.95
N PHE A 389 -20.14 -5.40 39.98
CA PHE A 389 -21.39 -6.12 40.25
C PHE A 389 -22.60 -5.20 40.50
N SER A 390 -22.34 -3.97 40.95
CA SER A 390 -23.35 -2.93 41.19
C SER A 390 -23.82 -2.20 39.93
N ALA A 391 -23.19 -2.44 38.76
CA ALA A 391 -23.65 -1.85 37.50
C ALA A 391 -25.12 -2.23 37.23
N SER A 392 -25.85 -1.29 36.63
CA SER A 392 -27.25 -1.47 36.28
C SER A 392 -27.43 -2.64 35.30
N VAL A 393 -28.64 -3.24 35.29
CA VAL A 393 -28.96 -4.35 34.37
C VAL A 393 -28.76 -3.93 32.91
N ARG A 394 -29.06 -2.68 32.58
CA ARG A 394 -28.94 -2.15 31.21
C ARG A 394 -27.48 -1.91 30.80
N GLU A 395 -26.64 -1.39 31.68
CA GLU A 395 -25.19 -1.30 31.43
C GLU A 395 -24.58 -2.68 31.24
N LYS A 396 -24.96 -3.67 32.07
CA LYS A 396 -24.54 -5.07 31.91
C LYS A 396 -24.97 -5.64 30.55
N TYR A 397 -26.17 -5.32 30.08
CA TYR A 397 -26.65 -5.74 28.77
C TYR A 397 -25.82 -5.13 27.64
N HIS A 398 -25.64 -3.80 27.61
CA HIS A 398 -24.84 -3.12 26.58
C HIS A 398 -23.37 -3.54 26.60
N PHE A 399 -22.80 -3.76 27.78
CA PHE A 399 -21.46 -4.30 27.93
C PHE A 399 -21.37 -5.75 27.43
N GLY A 400 -22.36 -6.59 27.73
CA GLY A 400 -22.44 -7.94 27.20
C GLY A 400 -22.50 -7.95 25.67
N GLU A 401 -23.32 -7.09 25.07
CA GLU A 401 -23.40 -6.88 23.63
C GLU A 401 -22.05 -6.46 23.04
N LEU A 402 -21.35 -5.52 23.69
CA LEU A 402 -20.02 -5.07 23.29
C LEU A 402 -18.97 -6.19 23.38
N VAL A 403 -19.00 -6.99 24.46
CA VAL A 403 -18.11 -8.14 24.63
C VAL A 403 -18.35 -9.17 23.54
N VAL A 404 -19.61 -9.50 23.24
CA VAL A 404 -19.96 -10.42 22.15
C VAL A 404 -19.50 -9.87 20.80
N ALA A 405 -19.72 -8.57 20.53
CA ALA A 405 -19.30 -7.93 19.28
C ALA A 405 -17.78 -7.98 19.09
N LEU A 406 -17.00 -7.75 20.15
CA LEU A 406 -15.53 -7.75 20.10
C LEU A 406 -14.90 -9.15 20.11
N THR A 407 -15.58 -10.15 20.67
CA THR A 407 -15.08 -11.52 20.76
C THR A 407 -15.50 -12.39 19.58
N SER A 408 -16.64 -12.11 18.95
CA SER A 408 -17.19 -12.91 17.85
C SER A 408 -16.38 -12.78 16.56
N ASP A 409 -15.94 -11.57 16.22
CA ASP A 409 -15.21 -11.32 14.98
C ASP A 409 -13.83 -10.72 15.24
N ARG A 410 -12.79 -11.43 14.81
CA ARG A 410 -11.42 -10.91 14.84
C ARG A 410 -11.29 -9.75 13.86
N ILE A 411 -11.19 -8.54 14.40
CA ILE A 411 -10.92 -7.33 13.62
C ILE A 411 -9.46 -7.37 13.15
N CYS A 412 -9.25 -7.82 11.92
CA CYS A 412 -7.94 -7.94 11.32
C CYS A 412 -8.00 -7.69 9.82
N ILE A 413 -6.89 -7.21 9.25
CA ILE A 413 -6.78 -6.98 7.81
C ILE A 413 -6.22 -8.25 7.17
N THR A 414 -6.90 -8.75 6.14
CA THR A 414 -6.49 -9.94 5.39
C THR A 414 -6.02 -9.59 3.98
N GLY A 415 -5.06 -10.38 3.47
CA GLY A 415 -4.70 -10.40 2.05
C GLY A 415 -5.50 -11.47 1.31
N GLY A 416 -6.56 -11.10 0.63
CA GLY A 416 -7.46 -12.01 -0.10
C GLY A 416 -8.14 -13.09 0.75
N ARG A 417 -8.25 -12.91 2.09
CA ARG A 417 -8.63 -13.97 3.05
C ARG A 417 -7.68 -15.19 3.09
N PHE A 418 -6.53 -15.14 2.42
CA PHE A 418 -5.54 -16.21 2.44
C PHE A 418 -4.67 -16.16 3.70
N PHE A 419 -4.37 -14.95 4.19
CA PHE A 419 -3.53 -14.73 5.35
C PHE A 419 -3.95 -13.48 6.13
N TYR A 420 -3.66 -13.49 7.43
CA TYR A 420 -3.86 -12.37 8.34
C TYR A 420 -2.56 -11.58 8.46
N ILE A 421 -2.62 -10.26 8.28
CA ILE A 421 -1.42 -9.41 8.38
C ILE A 421 -1.18 -9.08 9.85
N ASN A 422 -0.47 -9.95 10.55
CA ASN A 422 -0.07 -9.80 11.95
C ASN A 422 1.48 -9.89 12.08
N ARG A 423 2.03 -9.61 13.27
CA ARG A 423 3.48 -9.70 13.51
C ARG A 423 4.06 -11.09 13.22
N PRO A 424 3.42 -12.21 13.63
CA PRO A 424 3.88 -13.55 13.26
C PRO A 424 4.04 -13.74 11.75
N PHE A 425 3.05 -13.33 10.95
CA PHE A 425 3.12 -13.41 9.48
C PHE A 425 4.33 -12.64 8.92
N ILE A 426 4.59 -11.42 9.43
CA ILE A 426 5.74 -10.60 9.01
C ILE A 426 7.05 -11.34 9.27
N ILE A 427 7.20 -11.89 10.48
CA ILE A 427 8.41 -12.63 10.88
C ILE A 427 8.57 -13.89 10.02
N THR A 428 7.49 -14.61 9.73
CA THR A 428 7.52 -15.79 8.86
C THR A 428 7.98 -15.44 7.45
N VAL A 429 7.46 -14.38 6.83
CA VAL A 429 7.86 -13.97 5.48
C VAL A 429 9.31 -13.51 5.45
N VAL A 430 9.74 -12.67 6.39
CA VAL A 430 11.14 -12.23 6.48
C VAL A 430 12.07 -13.41 6.71
N GLY A 431 11.70 -14.33 7.61
CA GLY A 431 12.45 -15.56 7.87
C GLY A 431 12.59 -16.42 6.62
N ALA A 432 11.49 -16.62 5.87
CA ALA A 432 11.52 -17.39 4.63
C ALA A 432 12.42 -16.76 3.55
N VAL A 433 12.37 -15.43 3.38
CA VAL A 433 13.23 -14.70 2.43
C VAL A 433 14.71 -14.82 2.81
N VAL A 434 15.03 -14.69 4.10
CA VAL A 434 16.41 -14.85 4.60
C VAL A 434 16.88 -16.30 4.43
N SER A 435 16.05 -17.29 4.78
CA SER A 435 16.37 -18.71 4.58
C SER A 435 16.62 -19.04 3.11
N TYR A 436 15.78 -18.52 2.20
CA TYR A 436 15.97 -18.66 0.76
C TYR A 436 17.33 -18.10 0.33
N PHE A 437 17.68 -16.89 0.78
CA PHE A 437 18.97 -16.27 0.44
C PHE A 437 20.16 -17.10 0.92
N VAL A 438 20.13 -17.61 2.16
CA VAL A 438 21.18 -18.48 2.69
C VAL A 438 21.33 -19.74 1.84
N ILE A 439 20.22 -20.38 1.46
CA ILE A 439 20.23 -21.58 0.60
C ILE A 439 20.84 -21.24 -0.76
N VAL A 440 20.46 -20.14 -1.39
CA VAL A 440 21.00 -19.73 -2.70
C VAL A 440 22.51 -19.45 -2.60
N LEU A 441 22.97 -18.78 -1.55
CA LEU A 441 24.40 -18.57 -1.31
C LEU A 441 25.14 -19.90 -1.16
N GLN A 442 24.62 -20.81 -0.35
CA GLN A 442 25.25 -22.13 -0.11
C GLN A 442 25.30 -22.99 -1.38
N LEU A 443 24.31 -22.91 -2.26
CA LEU A 443 24.27 -23.65 -3.52
C LEU A 443 25.20 -23.07 -4.60
N LYS A 444 25.56 -21.78 -4.51
CA LYS A 444 26.45 -21.11 -5.47
C LYS A 444 27.91 -21.04 -5.03
N LEU A 445 28.17 -21.14 -3.73
CA LEU A 445 29.53 -21.20 -3.17
C LEU A 445 30.29 -22.54 -3.28
N PRO A 446 29.73 -23.70 -3.70
CA PRO A 446 30.55 -24.89 -3.83
C PRO A 446 31.24 -24.87 -5.21
N PHE A 447 32.54 -25.16 -5.23
CA PHE A 447 33.41 -25.41 -6.39
C PHE A 447 34.28 -24.28 -6.94
N SER A 448 34.18 -23.03 -6.45
CA SER A 448 35.19 -22.02 -6.75
C SER A 448 36.43 -22.22 -5.88
N VAL A 449 37.32 -23.10 -6.36
CA VAL A 449 38.78 -23.00 -6.21
C VAL A 449 39.33 -22.98 -4.77
N CYS A 450 39.75 -24.16 -4.28
CA CYS A 450 40.97 -24.21 -3.48
C CYS A 450 42.12 -23.81 -4.44
N PRO A 451 42.82 -22.69 -4.26
CA PRO A 451 43.90 -22.27 -5.16
C PRO A 451 45.11 -23.22 -5.11
N ASP A 452 45.20 -24.02 -4.05
CA ASP A 452 46.20 -25.05 -3.91
C ASP A 452 45.53 -26.40 -4.17
N GLY A 453 46.05 -27.15 -5.15
CA GLY A 453 45.58 -28.47 -5.59
C GLY A 453 45.63 -29.58 -4.55
N VAL A 454 45.36 -29.30 -3.27
CA VAL A 454 45.03 -30.29 -2.26
C VAL A 454 43.62 -30.76 -2.54
N ARG A 455 43.53 -31.82 -3.35
CA ARG A 455 42.32 -32.61 -3.52
C ARG A 455 41.74 -32.92 -2.15
N LEU A 456 40.60 -32.32 -1.80
CA LEU A 456 39.76 -32.73 -0.68
C LEU A 456 39.01 -34.04 -1.02
N GLY A 457 39.71 -34.99 -1.64
CA GLY A 457 39.25 -36.34 -1.95
C GLY A 457 39.56 -37.36 -0.85
N ALA A 458 40.03 -36.93 0.33
CA ALA A 458 40.51 -37.84 1.37
C ALA A 458 39.65 -37.89 2.64
N TRP A 459 38.51 -37.18 2.73
CA TRP A 459 37.72 -37.14 3.97
C TRP A 459 36.44 -37.97 4.01
N VAL A 460 36.05 -38.63 2.91
CA VAL A 460 34.86 -39.51 2.89
C VAL A 460 35.22 -41.00 2.75
N SER A 461 36.51 -41.35 2.61
CA SER A 461 36.94 -42.75 2.47
C SER A 461 37.78 -43.30 3.64
N ALA A 462 37.69 -42.70 4.83
CA ALA A 462 38.43 -43.15 6.03
C ALA A 462 37.54 -43.54 7.23
N SER A 463 36.23 -43.75 7.04
CA SER A 463 35.31 -44.28 8.07
C SER A 463 34.87 -45.73 7.82
N GLY A 464 35.47 -46.43 6.87
CA GLY A 464 35.26 -47.86 6.62
C GLY A 464 36.44 -48.70 7.07
N GLY A 465 36.50 -49.07 8.36
CA GLY A 465 37.45 -50.09 8.80
C GLY A 465 37.95 -49.98 10.24
N ARG A 466 37.06 -50.19 11.21
CA ARG A 466 37.49 -50.79 12.48
C ARG A 466 36.51 -51.89 12.85
N ARG A 467 36.90 -53.12 12.52
CA ARG A 467 36.40 -54.33 13.20
C ARG A 467 36.90 -54.26 14.63
N LEU A 468 35.96 -54.31 15.58
CA LEU A 468 36.00 -55.13 16.78
C LEU A 468 34.56 -55.34 17.23
#